data_AF-A0A2V9MJC3-F1
#
_entry.id   AF-A0A2V9MJC3-F1
#
_cell.length_a   1.000
_cell.length_b   1.000
_cell.length_c   1.000
_cell.angle_alpha   90.00
_cell.angle_beta   90.00
_cell.angle_gamma   90.00
#
_symmetry.space_group_name_H-M   'P 1'
#
loop_
_entity.id
_entity.type
_entity.pdbx_description
1 polymer ?
#
loop_
_entity_poly.entity_id
_entity_poly.type
_entity_poly.pdbx_seq_one_letter_code
_entity_poly.pdbx_strand_id
1 'polypeptide(L)'
;MRPGSRVLLDAHNCYPYHGKWSDRIERALGTRVPLAIEQDLFWYTDKQSGKSWSMLSHGKPVSGNEPTLRTYFFERIRPIVEKALRDGNQGDWPLVTLNLDFKSNEPEHHADVWALLGEYESWLCTAERVEDSHQVMPLLVRPLWVLTGDSDAQEITFHHLVPVGQRLRVFGAVHVRGDDPAVPPETMVWERASNYRRWWNNPWRVVEKGGQRKAKDWTKEDMQRLRLLVDHAHALGLWIRFYTLNGYGPAESQGWDEDYNFGSKERVLLRWRAALEAGVDFVATDQYEAFASAKAARLTP
;
A
#
# COMPACT_ATOMS: atom_id res chain seq x y z
N MET A 1 -3.99 15.96 -5.62
CA MET A 1 -4.19 14.51 -5.80
C MET A 1 -5.60 14.16 -5.35
N ARG A 2 -6.33 13.32 -6.10
CA ARG A 2 -7.69 12.85 -5.75
C ARG A 2 -7.81 11.35 -6.06
N PRO A 3 -8.68 10.60 -5.37
CA PRO A 3 -9.02 9.22 -5.75
C PRO A 3 -9.50 9.14 -7.21
N GLY A 4 -9.24 8.01 -7.86
CA GLY A 4 -9.64 7.73 -9.25
C GLY A 4 -8.86 8.49 -10.31
N SER A 5 -7.83 9.26 -9.93
CA SER A 5 -7.06 10.06 -10.88
C SER A 5 -5.97 9.28 -11.62
N ARG A 6 -5.49 8.18 -11.05
CA ARG A 6 -4.49 7.29 -11.66
C ARG A 6 -4.49 5.92 -11.01
N VAL A 7 -4.19 4.89 -11.80
CA VAL A 7 -3.95 3.53 -11.29
C VAL A 7 -2.45 3.30 -11.15
N LEU A 8 -1.99 2.92 -9.97
CA LEU A 8 -0.59 2.63 -9.68
C LEU A 8 -0.35 1.12 -9.52
N LEU A 9 0.81 0.68 -10.00
CA LEU A 9 1.43 -0.55 -9.51
C LEU A 9 1.67 -0.34 -8.01
N ASP A 10 1.29 -1.31 -7.19
CA ASP A 10 1.78 -1.42 -5.81
C ASP A 10 2.68 -2.65 -5.71
N ALA A 11 3.98 -2.40 -5.50
CA ALA A 11 4.96 -3.46 -5.34
C ALA A 11 4.79 -4.12 -3.97
N HIS A 12 4.04 -5.22 -3.94
CA HIS A 12 3.74 -6.02 -2.75
C HIS A 12 4.99 -6.69 -2.19
N ASN A 13 5.12 -6.76 -0.87
CA ASN A 13 6.24 -7.36 -0.14
C ASN A 13 7.61 -7.02 -0.75
N CYS A 14 7.83 -5.74 -1.05
CA CYS A 14 8.97 -5.27 -1.80
C CYS A 14 10.20 -5.10 -0.90
N TYR A 15 10.59 -6.17 -0.21
CA TYR A 15 11.71 -6.22 0.73
C TYR A 15 12.26 -7.65 0.83
N PRO A 16 13.50 -7.85 1.30
CA PRO A 16 14.09 -9.17 1.39
C PRO A 16 13.58 -9.88 2.64
N TYR A 17 13.39 -11.19 2.54
CA TYR A 17 13.14 -12.05 3.69
C TYR A 17 13.89 -13.37 3.50
N HIS A 18 14.25 -13.99 4.62
CA HIS A 18 15.07 -15.21 4.66
C HIS A 18 16.37 -15.13 3.83
N GLY A 19 16.99 -13.95 3.78
CA GLY A 19 18.26 -13.73 3.08
C GLY A 19 18.17 -13.74 1.55
N LYS A 20 16.96 -13.70 0.97
CA LYS A 20 16.72 -13.70 -0.47
C LYS A 20 16.10 -12.37 -0.94
N TRP A 21 16.19 -12.13 -2.25
CA TRP A 21 15.49 -11.04 -2.95
C TRP A 21 15.81 -9.62 -2.47
N SER A 22 17.08 -9.36 -2.19
CA SER A 22 17.57 -8.02 -1.81
C SER A 22 17.35 -6.96 -2.90
N ASP A 23 17.14 -7.37 -4.14
CA ASP A 23 16.97 -6.54 -5.35
C ASP A 23 15.51 -6.14 -5.63
N ARG A 24 14.53 -6.53 -4.79
CA ARG A 24 13.10 -6.25 -5.05
C ARG A 24 12.79 -4.78 -5.22
N ILE A 25 13.37 -3.92 -4.38
CA ILE A 25 13.13 -2.48 -4.48
C ILE A 25 13.74 -1.89 -5.75
N GLU A 26 14.94 -2.31 -6.17
CA GLU A 26 15.53 -1.90 -7.44
C GLU A 26 14.68 -2.36 -8.63
N ARG A 27 14.15 -3.58 -8.58
CA ARG A 27 13.25 -4.11 -9.61
C ARG A 27 11.95 -3.32 -9.69
N ALA A 28 11.32 -3.02 -8.55
CA ALA A 28 10.14 -2.18 -8.49
C ALA A 28 10.41 -0.77 -9.04
N LEU A 29 11.48 -0.11 -8.61
CA LEU A 29 11.88 1.21 -9.11
C LEU A 29 12.20 1.19 -10.62
N GLY A 30 12.73 0.07 -11.14
CA GLY A 30 12.96 -0.17 -12.56
C GLY A 30 11.69 -0.13 -13.42
N THR A 31 10.51 -0.34 -12.81
CA THR A 31 9.21 -0.19 -13.50
C THR A 31 8.78 1.26 -13.73
N ARG A 32 9.56 2.21 -13.19
CA ARG A 32 9.39 3.68 -13.22
C ARG A 32 8.35 4.22 -12.24
N VAL A 33 8.58 5.47 -11.83
CA VAL A 33 7.64 6.28 -11.05
C VAL A 33 6.61 6.96 -11.97
N PRO A 34 5.38 7.23 -11.49
CA PRO A 34 4.88 6.96 -10.15
C PRO A 34 4.50 5.50 -9.90
N LEU A 35 4.78 5.01 -8.69
CA LEU A 35 4.37 3.69 -8.19
C LEU A 35 4.11 3.71 -6.68
N ALA A 36 3.43 2.69 -6.18
CA ALA A 36 3.34 2.36 -4.77
C ALA A 36 4.28 1.18 -4.44
N ILE A 37 4.74 1.13 -3.19
CA ILE A 37 5.64 0.11 -2.66
C ILE A 37 5.18 -0.22 -1.24
N GLU A 38 4.94 -1.49 -0.97
CA GLU A 38 4.59 -1.98 0.35
C GLU A 38 5.83 -2.46 1.13
N GLN A 39 5.82 -2.23 2.44
CA GLN A 39 6.81 -2.73 3.39
C GLN A 39 6.11 -3.31 4.62
N ASP A 40 6.41 -4.56 4.95
CA ASP A 40 5.94 -5.19 6.18
C ASP A 40 6.83 -4.82 7.36
N LEU A 41 6.22 -4.36 8.45
CA LEU A 41 6.94 -3.94 9.65
C LEU A 41 6.69 -4.91 10.79
N PHE A 42 7.77 -5.46 11.34
CA PHE A 42 7.77 -6.37 12.48
C PHE A 42 8.51 -5.74 13.66
N TRP A 43 7.89 -5.75 14.84
CA TRP A 43 8.55 -5.32 16.08
C TRP A 43 9.40 -6.45 16.66
N TYR A 44 10.72 -6.27 16.65
CA TYR A 44 11.65 -7.25 17.20
C TYR A 44 12.18 -6.80 18.55
N THR A 45 12.37 -7.77 19.46
CA THR A 45 13.08 -7.58 20.72
C THR A 45 14.20 -8.59 20.80
N ASP A 46 15.44 -8.10 20.86
CA ASP A 46 16.60 -8.94 21.10
C ASP A 46 16.53 -9.54 22.50
N LYS A 47 16.59 -10.87 22.58
CA LYS A 47 16.44 -11.57 23.87
C LYS A 47 17.64 -11.38 24.79
N GLN A 48 18.82 -11.06 24.26
CA GLN A 48 20.04 -10.91 25.07
C GLN A 48 20.13 -9.52 25.70
N SER A 49 19.92 -8.48 24.89
CA SER A 49 20.02 -7.08 25.32
C SER A 49 18.72 -6.47 25.81
N GLY A 50 17.57 -7.06 25.46
CA GLY A 50 16.24 -6.50 25.72
C GLY A 50 15.90 -5.29 24.84
N LYS A 51 16.76 -4.93 23.89
CA LYS A 51 16.53 -3.82 22.95
C LYS A 51 15.49 -4.22 21.90
N SER A 52 14.60 -3.28 21.56
CA SER A 52 13.60 -3.46 20.51
C SER A 52 13.72 -2.44 19.37
N TRP A 53 13.31 -2.83 18.16
CA TRP A 53 13.27 -1.97 16.99
C TRP A 53 12.36 -2.52 15.88
N SER A 54 11.92 -1.64 14.98
CA SER A 54 11.18 -2.02 13.77
C SER A 54 12.11 -2.57 12.69
N MET A 55 11.72 -3.69 12.07
CA MET A 55 12.44 -4.30 10.96
C MET A 55 11.48 -4.78 9.87
N LEU A 56 12.03 -5.02 8.68
CA LEU A 56 11.29 -5.54 7.54
C LEU A 56 11.16 -7.05 7.64
N SER A 57 9.95 -7.52 7.94
CA SER A 57 9.63 -8.95 7.94
C SER A 57 8.13 -9.18 7.93
N HIS A 58 7.69 -10.24 7.25
CA HIS A 58 6.30 -10.68 7.30
C HIS A 58 5.94 -11.31 8.67
N GLY A 59 6.94 -11.82 9.38
CA GLY A 59 6.74 -12.54 10.64
C GLY A 59 7.90 -13.47 10.96
N LYS A 60 7.70 -14.33 11.95
CA LYS A 60 8.70 -15.31 12.38
C LYS A 60 8.92 -16.40 11.32
N PRO A 61 10.12 -17.01 11.25
CA PRO A 61 11.29 -16.74 12.09
C PRO A 61 12.05 -15.47 11.68
N VAL A 62 12.58 -14.76 12.68
CA VAL A 62 13.40 -13.53 12.52
C VAL A 62 14.68 -13.65 13.34
N SER A 63 15.75 -13.03 12.85
CA SER A 63 17.09 -13.11 13.43
C SER A 63 17.53 -11.84 14.16
N GLY A 64 16.92 -10.69 13.87
CA GLY A 64 17.42 -9.38 14.27
C GLY A 64 18.24 -8.68 13.19
N ASN A 65 18.69 -9.41 12.17
CA ASN A 65 19.55 -8.89 11.10
C ASN A 65 18.77 -8.48 9.84
N GLU A 66 17.44 -8.61 9.87
CA GLU A 66 16.57 -8.13 8.82
C GLU A 66 16.77 -6.62 8.63
N PRO A 67 16.66 -6.12 7.38
CA PRO A 67 16.84 -4.69 7.13
C PRO A 67 15.79 -3.86 7.85
N THR A 68 16.10 -2.58 8.06
CA THR A 68 15.14 -1.60 8.59
C THR A 68 14.50 -0.81 7.45
N LEU A 69 13.36 -0.19 7.74
CA LEU A 69 12.71 0.72 6.78
C LEU A 69 13.66 1.85 6.34
N ARG A 70 14.52 2.34 7.25
CA ARG A 70 15.55 3.33 6.91
C ARG A 70 16.50 2.81 5.83
N THR A 71 17.20 1.72 6.13
CA THR A 71 18.34 1.29 5.31
C THR A 71 17.90 0.69 3.98
N TYR A 72 16.72 0.07 3.94
CA TYR A 72 16.24 -0.61 2.75
C TYR A 72 15.29 0.22 1.91
N PHE A 73 14.36 0.96 2.51
CA PHE A 73 13.43 1.78 1.73
C PHE A 73 13.96 3.21 1.53
N PHE A 74 14.10 3.99 2.61
CA PHE A 74 14.41 5.42 2.51
C PHE A 74 15.73 5.71 1.79
N GLU A 75 16.80 5.00 2.14
CA GLU A 75 18.11 5.20 1.50
C GLU A 75 18.12 4.79 0.01
N ARG A 76 17.31 3.80 -0.38
CA ARG A 76 17.23 3.33 -1.78
C ARG A 76 16.42 4.29 -2.66
N ILE A 77 15.36 4.91 -2.13
CA ILE A 77 14.59 5.90 -2.88
C ILE A 77 15.19 7.31 -2.84
N ARG A 78 16.13 7.57 -1.92
CA ARG A 78 16.77 8.89 -1.72
C ARG A 78 17.18 9.57 -3.03
N PRO A 79 17.88 8.92 -3.98
CA PRO A 79 18.31 9.60 -5.21
C PRO A 79 17.14 10.12 -6.04
N ILE A 80 16.01 9.39 -6.06
CA ILE A 80 14.80 9.76 -6.80
C ILE A 80 14.11 10.95 -6.12
N VAL A 81 13.92 10.86 -4.80
CA VAL A 81 13.22 11.88 -4.03
C VAL A 81 14.00 13.19 -3.99
N GLU A 82 15.29 13.15 -3.67
CA GLU A 82 16.10 14.36 -3.57
C GLU A 82 16.29 15.02 -4.95
N LYS A 83 16.38 14.24 -6.02
CA LYS A 83 16.38 14.79 -7.38
C LYS A 83 15.06 15.51 -7.65
N ALA A 84 13.93 14.90 -7.35
CA ALA A 84 12.62 15.52 -7.55
C ALA A 84 12.47 16.82 -6.76
N LEU A 85 12.89 16.85 -5.49
CA LEU A 85 12.88 18.05 -4.66
C LEU A 85 13.76 19.17 -5.23
N ARG A 86 14.95 18.85 -5.76
CA ARG A 86 15.84 19.82 -6.41
C ARG A 86 15.27 20.36 -7.71
N ASP A 87 14.68 19.49 -8.54
CA ASP A 87 14.13 19.88 -9.84
C ASP A 87 12.85 20.72 -9.71
N GLY A 88 12.10 20.54 -8.62
CA GLY A 88 10.90 21.31 -8.32
C GLY A 88 9.70 21.04 -9.25
N ASN A 89 9.81 20.10 -10.19
CA ASN A 89 8.69 19.72 -11.05
C ASN A 89 7.72 18.80 -10.29
N GLN A 90 6.58 19.36 -9.89
CA GLN A 90 5.58 18.68 -9.07
C GLN A 90 4.51 17.94 -9.89
N GLY A 91 4.60 17.93 -11.24
CA GLY A 91 3.54 17.41 -12.11
C GLY A 91 3.10 15.98 -11.81
N ASP A 92 4.04 15.11 -11.44
CA ASP A 92 3.78 13.68 -11.17
C ASP A 92 3.74 13.32 -9.68
N TRP A 93 3.89 14.29 -8.78
CA TRP A 93 3.96 14.01 -7.35
C TRP A 93 2.61 13.50 -6.80
N PRO A 94 2.63 12.55 -5.84
CA PRO A 94 3.80 11.86 -5.30
C PRO A 94 4.38 10.85 -6.31
N LEU A 95 5.71 10.74 -6.33
CA LEU A 95 6.43 9.77 -7.15
C LEU A 95 6.38 8.37 -6.55
N VAL A 96 6.43 8.28 -5.22
CA VAL A 96 6.35 7.01 -4.49
C VAL A 96 5.23 7.10 -3.46
N THR A 97 4.39 6.08 -3.40
CA THR A 97 3.48 5.86 -2.27
C THR A 97 3.99 4.68 -1.46
N LEU A 98 4.41 4.91 -0.21
CA LEU A 98 4.81 3.87 0.73
C LEU A 98 3.57 3.35 1.46
N ASN A 99 3.30 2.06 1.37
CA ASN A 99 2.27 1.38 2.15
C ASN A 99 2.93 0.58 3.29
N LEU A 100 2.63 0.95 4.54
CA LEU A 100 3.18 0.30 5.73
C LEU A 100 2.18 -0.72 6.29
N ASP A 101 2.55 -1.99 6.22
CA ASP A 101 1.79 -3.09 6.83
C ASP A 101 2.43 -3.53 8.15
N PHE A 102 1.88 -3.03 9.26
CA PHE A 102 2.32 -3.38 10.60
C PHE A 102 1.83 -4.77 10.99
N LYS A 103 2.77 -5.70 11.24
CA LYS A 103 2.47 -7.05 11.72
C LYS A 103 2.16 -7.12 13.21
N SER A 104 2.41 -6.03 13.93
CA SER A 104 2.08 -5.87 15.34
C SER A 104 1.93 -4.37 15.68
N ASN A 105 1.19 -4.06 16.74
CA ASN A 105 0.74 -2.70 17.05
C ASN A 105 1.17 -2.23 18.46
N GLU A 106 2.38 -2.58 18.88
CA GLU A 106 2.99 -2.03 20.08
C GLU A 106 3.15 -0.50 19.95
N PRO A 107 2.85 0.30 20.98
CA PRO A 107 3.04 1.75 20.93
C PRO A 107 4.48 2.16 20.60
N GLU A 108 5.46 1.43 21.09
CA GLU A 108 6.89 1.66 20.81
C GLU A 108 7.22 1.41 19.34
N HIS A 109 6.56 0.45 18.70
CA HIS A 109 6.71 0.19 17.28
C HIS A 109 6.21 1.38 16.45
N HIS A 110 5.03 1.90 16.78
CA HIS A 110 4.48 3.08 16.11
C HIS A 110 5.36 4.31 16.36
N ALA A 111 5.87 4.49 17.58
CA ALA A 111 6.74 5.61 17.94
C ALA A 111 8.08 5.58 17.18
N ASP A 112 8.71 4.41 17.04
CA ASP A 112 9.94 4.21 16.26
C ASP A 112 9.74 4.62 14.80
N VAL A 113 8.63 4.18 14.20
CA VAL A 113 8.28 4.54 12.82
C VAL A 113 7.92 6.02 12.70
N TRP A 114 7.18 6.60 13.64
CA TRP A 114 6.84 8.02 13.64
C TRP A 114 8.08 8.92 13.73
N ALA A 115 9.05 8.55 14.56
CA ALA A 115 10.32 9.26 14.68
C ALA A 115 11.09 9.23 13.35
N LEU A 116 11.19 8.04 12.73
CA LEU A 116 11.81 7.89 11.41
C LEU A 116 11.11 8.75 10.35
N LEU A 117 9.77 8.74 10.27
CA LEU A 117 9.03 9.60 9.34
C LEU A 117 9.28 11.09 9.59
N GLY A 118 9.51 11.49 10.85
CA GLY A 118 9.87 12.86 11.20
C GLY A 118 11.21 13.30 10.64
N GLU A 119 12.21 12.42 10.61
CA GLU A 119 13.51 12.73 9.99
C GLU A 119 13.41 12.97 8.48
N TYR A 120 12.43 12.32 7.82
CA TYR A 120 12.18 12.46 6.39
C TYR A 120 11.01 13.39 6.07
N GLU A 121 10.47 14.17 7.02
CA GLU A 121 9.24 14.95 6.83
C GLU A 121 9.27 15.83 5.56
N SER A 122 10.43 16.41 5.23
CA SER A 122 10.59 17.27 4.04
C SER A 122 10.30 16.56 2.70
N TRP A 123 10.29 15.23 2.68
CA TRP A 123 9.98 14.38 1.54
C TRP A 123 8.50 14.01 1.47
N LEU A 124 7.77 14.14 2.58
CA LEU A 124 6.46 13.54 2.78
C LEU A 124 5.32 14.45 2.35
N CYS A 125 4.32 13.87 1.70
CA CYS A 125 3.00 14.45 1.61
C CYS A 125 2.42 14.54 3.02
N THR A 126 2.06 15.74 3.45
CA THR A 126 1.54 15.98 4.80
C THR A 126 0.20 16.70 4.76
N ALA A 127 -0.60 16.56 5.80
CA ALA A 127 -1.78 17.40 6.01
C ALA A 127 -1.73 18.01 7.42
N GLU A 128 -2.34 19.17 7.62
CA GLU A 128 -2.53 19.72 8.96
C GLU A 128 -3.46 18.80 9.78
N ARG A 129 -3.08 18.51 11.02
CA ARG A 129 -3.95 17.86 12.00
C ARG A 129 -4.92 18.90 12.52
N VAL A 130 -6.21 18.58 12.46
CA VAL A 130 -7.31 19.42 12.96
C VAL A 130 -8.09 18.73 14.06
N GLU A 131 -8.81 19.52 14.85
CA GLU A 131 -9.61 18.99 15.96
C GLU A 131 -10.77 18.11 15.48
N ASP A 132 -11.55 18.61 14.52
CA ASP A 132 -12.59 17.82 13.87
C ASP A 132 -11.96 16.84 12.87
N SER A 133 -11.92 15.56 13.23
CA SER A 133 -11.37 14.51 12.36
C SER A 133 -12.15 14.35 11.05
N HIS A 134 -13.41 14.78 10.96
CA HIS A 134 -14.16 14.76 9.70
C HIS A 134 -13.75 15.87 8.73
N GLN A 135 -13.03 16.89 9.21
CA GLN A 135 -12.50 17.94 8.35
C GLN A 135 -11.28 17.42 7.56
N VAL A 136 -11.53 17.12 6.29
CA VAL A 136 -10.51 16.74 5.32
C VAL A 136 -9.62 17.93 4.98
N MET A 137 -8.44 17.98 5.57
CA MET A 137 -7.40 18.94 5.19
C MET A 137 -6.72 18.55 3.87
N PRO A 138 -6.37 19.52 3.00
CA PRO A 138 -5.64 19.26 1.77
C PRO A 138 -4.21 18.76 2.07
N LEU A 139 -3.71 17.88 1.19
CA LEU A 139 -2.32 17.46 1.26
C LEU A 139 -1.39 18.55 0.71
N LEU A 140 -0.38 18.93 1.50
CA LEU A 140 0.85 19.50 0.97
C LEU A 140 1.58 18.38 0.22
N VAL A 141 1.51 18.39 -1.10
CA VAL A 141 2.06 17.32 -1.94
C VAL A 141 3.58 17.42 -2.02
N ARG A 142 4.26 16.29 -1.83
CA ARG A 142 5.71 16.07 -1.93
C ARG A 142 5.98 14.74 -2.66
N PRO A 143 7.25 14.36 -2.93
CA PRO A 143 7.52 13.15 -3.71
C PRO A 143 7.10 11.82 -3.06
N LEU A 144 6.98 11.74 -1.73
CA LEU A 144 6.65 10.51 -1.02
C LEU A 144 5.34 10.66 -0.25
N TRP A 145 4.39 9.75 -0.43
CA TRP A 145 3.17 9.69 0.39
C TRP A 145 3.12 8.39 1.18
N VAL A 146 2.75 8.45 2.47
CA VAL A 146 2.77 7.27 3.35
C VAL A 146 1.35 6.89 3.76
N LEU A 147 1.01 5.62 3.55
CA LEU A 147 -0.25 4.98 3.93
C LEU A 147 0.02 3.89 4.96
N THR A 148 -0.96 3.60 5.80
CA THR A 148 -0.92 2.47 6.75
C THR A 148 -2.30 1.85 6.94
N GLY A 149 -2.37 0.80 7.75
CA GLY A 149 -3.55 -0.03 7.95
C GLY A 149 -4.70 0.65 8.70
N ASP A 150 -5.67 -0.15 9.11
CA ASP A 150 -6.90 0.30 9.75
C ASP A 150 -6.86 0.24 11.28
N SER A 151 -5.73 -0.06 11.91
CA SER A 151 -5.65 -0.21 13.37
C SER A 151 -5.93 1.09 14.14
N ASP A 152 -6.78 1.02 15.16
CA ASP A 152 -7.04 2.14 16.08
C ASP A 152 -5.79 2.55 16.86
N ALA A 153 -4.92 1.61 17.21
CA ALA A 153 -3.66 1.90 17.87
C ALA A 153 -2.73 2.76 16.99
N GLN A 154 -2.76 2.54 15.66
CA GLN A 154 -2.04 3.38 14.72
C GLN A 154 -2.66 4.78 14.63
N GLU A 155 -3.99 4.91 14.60
CA GLU A 155 -4.65 6.23 14.62
C GLU A 155 -4.36 7.02 15.90
N ILE A 156 -4.31 6.35 17.06
CA ILE A 156 -3.90 6.99 18.31
C ILE A 156 -2.52 7.63 18.14
N THR A 157 -1.54 6.87 17.67
CA THR A 157 -0.16 7.35 17.56
C THR A 157 0.02 8.40 16.46
N PHE A 158 -0.55 8.15 15.29
CA PHE A 158 -0.28 8.94 14.08
C PHE A 158 -1.27 10.10 13.87
N HIS A 159 -2.35 10.18 14.66
CA HIS A 159 -3.32 11.27 14.61
C HIS A 159 -3.64 11.85 15.99
N HIS A 160 -4.17 11.05 16.94
CA HIS A 160 -4.68 11.61 18.20
C HIS A 160 -3.58 12.25 19.07
N LEU A 161 -2.39 11.64 19.10
CA LEU A 161 -1.24 12.17 19.84
C LEU A 161 -0.52 13.31 19.09
N VAL A 162 -0.91 13.59 17.84
CA VAL A 162 -0.37 14.73 17.09
C VAL A 162 -1.13 16.01 17.49
N PRO A 163 -0.46 17.06 17.98
CA PRO A 163 -1.12 18.30 18.37
C PRO A 163 -1.87 18.96 17.20
N VAL A 164 -2.99 19.65 17.48
CA VAL A 164 -3.68 20.47 16.48
C VAL A 164 -2.71 21.49 15.86
N GLY A 165 -2.78 21.67 14.54
CA GLY A 165 -1.91 22.55 13.77
C GLY A 165 -0.57 21.93 13.36
N GLN A 166 -0.21 20.76 13.90
CA GLN A 166 0.98 20.00 13.45
C GLN A 166 0.67 19.19 12.19
N ARG A 167 1.70 18.55 11.62
CA ARG A 167 1.58 17.79 10.37
C ARG A 167 1.37 16.30 10.62
N LEU A 168 0.34 15.75 10.01
CA LEU A 168 0.20 14.33 9.78
C LEU A 168 1.18 13.90 8.67
N ARG A 169 1.91 12.81 8.92
CA ARG A 169 2.96 12.28 8.02
C ARG A 169 2.57 10.95 7.37
N VAL A 170 1.52 10.30 7.88
CA VAL A 170 1.00 9.00 7.44
C VAL A 170 -0.52 9.00 7.56
N PHE A 171 -1.20 8.23 6.71
CA PHE A 171 -2.65 8.20 6.61
C PHE A 171 -3.19 6.76 6.66
N GLY A 172 -4.15 6.50 7.54
CA GLY A 172 -4.68 5.16 7.80
C GLY A 172 -5.80 4.74 6.84
N ALA A 173 -6.05 3.44 6.79
CA ALA A 173 -7.19 2.87 6.07
C ALA A 173 -8.47 2.99 6.89
N VAL A 174 -9.63 3.12 6.23
CA VAL A 174 -10.94 3.01 6.89
C VAL A 174 -11.19 1.58 7.35
N HIS A 175 -12.03 1.44 8.37
CA HIS A 175 -12.47 0.14 8.84
C HIS A 175 -13.40 -0.52 7.84
N VAL A 176 -13.22 -1.83 7.67
CA VAL A 176 -14.16 -2.68 6.92
C VAL A 176 -15.03 -3.41 7.92
N ARG A 177 -16.35 -3.34 7.74
CA ARG A 177 -17.32 -3.99 8.61
C ARG A 177 -17.92 -5.23 7.96
N GLY A 178 -18.22 -6.21 8.81
CA GLY A 178 -18.81 -7.48 8.41
C GLY A 178 -17.79 -8.47 7.87
N ASP A 179 -18.10 -9.75 8.06
CA ASP A 179 -17.20 -10.86 7.67
C ASP A 179 -17.52 -11.40 6.27
N ASP A 180 -18.70 -11.11 5.73
CA ASP A 180 -19.12 -11.59 4.42
C ASP A 180 -18.63 -10.62 3.32
N PRO A 181 -17.62 -11.02 2.52
CA PRO A 181 -17.07 -10.18 1.46
C PRO A 181 -18.04 -9.96 0.29
N ALA A 182 -19.18 -10.66 0.25
CA ALA A 182 -20.19 -10.54 -0.81
C ALA A 182 -21.25 -9.46 -0.54
N VAL A 183 -21.27 -8.84 0.64
CA VAL A 183 -22.25 -7.77 0.94
C VAL A 183 -22.01 -6.52 0.10
N PRO A 184 -23.03 -5.68 -0.13
CA PRO A 184 -22.87 -4.43 -0.88
C PRO A 184 -21.80 -3.50 -0.27
N PRO A 185 -21.04 -2.73 -1.07
CA PRO A 185 -19.96 -1.86 -0.59
C PRO A 185 -20.40 -0.88 0.51
N GLU A 186 -21.63 -0.36 0.44
CA GLU A 186 -22.23 0.54 1.42
C GLU A 186 -22.45 -0.10 2.79
N THR A 187 -22.52 -1.43 2.85
CA THR A 187 -22.57 -2.20 4.10
C THR A 187 -21.17 -2.44 4.66
N MET A 188 -20.17 -2.58 3.78
CA MET A 188 -18.77 -2.80 4.16
C MET A 188 -18.13 -1.56 4.75
N VAL A 189 -18.33 -0.41 4.10
CA VAL A 189 -17.73 0.88 4.44
C VAL A 189 -18.75 1.97 4.22
N TRP A 190 -18.99 2.80 5.23
CA TRP A 190 -19.81 4.03 5.10
C TRP A 190 -19.05 5.29 5.51
N GLU A 191 -17.89 5.13 6.13
CA GLU A 191 -17.06 6.21 6.61
C GLU A 191 -16.44 6.93 5.41
N ARG A 192 -16.70 8.23 5.29
CA ARG A 192 -16.02 9.10 4.33
C ARG A 192 -14.56 9.27 4.73
N ALA A 193 -13.72 9.68 3.79
CA ALA A 193 -12.36 10.10 4.10
C ALA A 193 -12.37 11.14 5.23
N SER A 194 -11.54 10.93 6.24
CA SER A 194 -11.35 11.82 7.39
C SER A 194 -9.99 12.50 7.30
N ASN A 195 -9.61 13.35 8.25
CA ASN A 195 -8.30 13.99 8.32
C ASN A 195 -7.14 12.96 8.22
N TYR A 196 -7.31 11.78 8.83
CA TYR A 196 -6.33 10.68 8.87
C TYR A 196 -6.71 9.46 8.01
N ARG A 197 -7.98 9.04 8.01
CA ARG A 197 -8.45 7.83 7.33
C ARG A 197 -8.71 8.15 5.86
N ARG A 198 -7.82 7.76 4.95
CA ARG A 198 -7.83 8.24 3.55
C ARG A 198 -8.09 7.18 2.51
N TRP A 199 -8.03 5.90 2.84
CA TRP A 199 -8.06 4.86 1.81
C TRP A 199 -8.71 3.57 2.31
N TRP A 200 -9.00 2.67 1.38
CA TRP A 200 -9.66 1.39 1.63
C TRP A 200 -8.81 0.25 1.06
N ASN A 201 -8.22 -0.55 1.94
CA ASN A 201 -7.34 -1.65 1.59
C ASN A 201 -8.12 -2.99 1.58
N ASN A 202 -8.10 -3.72 0.46
CA ASN A 202 -8.98 -4.88 0.27
C ASN A 202 -8.24 -6.14 -0.22
N PRO A 203 -8.50 -7.31 0.40
CA PRO A 203 -8.14 -8.57 -0.22
C PRO A 203 -9.02 -8.82 -1.45
N TRP A 204 -8.51 -9.49 -2.49
CA TRP A 204 -9.27 -9.74 -3.72
C TRP A 204 -10.57 -10.53 -3.54
N ARG A 205 -10.72 -11.26 -2.43
CA ARG A 205 -11.92 -12.05 -2.12
C ARG A 205 -13.23 -11.24 -2.07
N VAL A 206 -13.16 -9.92 -1.94
CA VAL A 206 -14.33 -9.01 -1.99
C VAL A 206 -14.88 -8.79 -3.40
N VAL A 207 -14.05 -9.08 -4.41
CA VAL A 207 -14.43 -9.09 -5.83
C VAL A 207 -14.89 -10.49 -6.24
N GLU A 208 -14.01 -11.49 -6.06
CA GLU A 208 -14.29 -12.88 -6.40
C GLU A 208 -14.36 -13.74 -5.14
N LYS A 209 -15.55 -14.32 -4.87
CA LYS A 209 -15.77 -15.12 -3.67
C LYS A 209 -14.76 -16.27 -3.56
N GLY A 210 -14.07 -16.32 -2.44
CA GLY A 210 -13.04 -17.33 -2.16
C GLY A 210 -11.62 -16.94 -2.61
N GLY A 211 -11.45 -15.77 -3.21
CA GLY A 211 -10.15 -15.20 -3.55
C GLY A 211 -9.45 -15.90 -4.70
N GLN A 212 -8.16 -15.61 -4.83
CA GLN A 212 -7.30 -15.94 -5.96
C GLN A 212 -7.29 -17.44 -6.26
N ARG A 213 -7.17 -18.27 -5.21
CA ARG A 213 -7.13 -19.73 -5.32
C ARG A 213 -8.45 -20.40 -5.70
N LYS A 214 -9.59 -19.71 -5.54
CA LYS A 214 -10.92 -20.21 -5.90
C LYS A 214 -11.53 -19.45 -7.08
N ALA A 215 -10.77 -18.52 -7.64
CA ALA A 215 -11.17 -17.73 -8.79
C ALA A 215 -11.57 -18.65 -9.95
N LYS A 216 -12.58 -18.25 -10.71
CA LYS A 216 -13.05 -18.99 -11.89
C LYS A 216 -12.73 -18.18 -13.15
N ASP A 217 -13.43 -18.47 -14.23
CA ASP A 217 -13.40 -17.61 -15.40
C ASP A 217 -13.91 -16.22 -15.02
N TRP A 218 -13.23 -15.18 -15.51
CA TRP A 218 -13.60 -13.80 -15.23
C TRP A 218 -14.90 -13.43 -15.96
N THR A 219 -15.88 -12.93 -15.22
CA THR A 219 -17.24 -12.69 -15.73
C THR A 219 -17.60 -11.20 -15.78
N LYS A 220 -18.78 -10.90 -16.34
CA LYS A 220 -19.32 -9.52 -16.34
C LYS A 220 -19.72 -9.10 -14.93
N GLU A 221 -20.19 -10.07 -14.13
CA GLU A 221 -20.60 -9.90 -12.75
C GLU A 221 -19.39 -9.54 -11.88
N ASP A 222 -18.23 -10.17 -12.09
CA ASP A 222 -16.99 -9.82 -11.39
C ASP A 222 -16.55 -8.38 -11.72
N MET A 223 -16.64 -7.99 -12.99
CA MET A 223 -16.35 -6.61 -13.41
C MET A 223 -17.32 -5.60 -12.80
N GLN A 224 -18.62 -5.94 -12.75
CA GLN A 224 -19.62 -5.09 -12.11
C GLN A 224 -19.34 -4.95 -10.61
N ARG A 225 -19.00 -6.04 -9.92
CA ARG A 225 -18.64 -6.03 -8.50
C ARG A 225 -17.42 -5.15 -8.24
N LEU A 226 -16.38 -5.29 -9.04
CA LEU A 226 -15.17 -4.46 -8.95
C LEU A 226 -15.50 -2.97 -9.12
N ARG A 227 -16.29 -2.60 -10.14
CA ARG A 227 -16.71 -1.20 -10.35
C ARG A 227 -17.51 -0.66 -9.18
N LEU A 228 -18.48 -1.41 -8.65
CA LEU A 228 -19.26 -0.98 -7.49
C LEU A 228 -18.39 -0.66 -6.27
N LEU A 229 -17.36 -1.47 -6.00
CA LEU A 229 -16.42 -1.22 -4.91
C LEU A 229 -15.59 0.06 -5.14
N VAL A 230 -15.09 0.24 -6.37
CA VAL A 230 -14.26 1.40 -6.73
C VAL A 230 -15.09 2.69 -6.72
N ASP A 231 -16.24 2.69 -7.39
CA ASP A 231 -17.15 3.84 -7.46
C ASP A 231 -17.59 4.29 -6.06
N HIS A 232 -17.89 3.33 -5.18
CA HIS A 232 -18.25 3.60 -3.80
C HIS A 232 -17.10 4.24 -3.01
N ALA A 233 -15.89 3.69 -3.12
CA ALA A 233 -14.71 4.26 -2.47
C ALA A 233 -14.47 5.71 -2.91
N HIS A 234 -14.53 5.96 -4.23
CA HIS A 234 -14.32 7.29 -4.79
C HIS A 234 -15.42 8.27 -4.38
N ALA A 235 -16.68 7.83 -4.29
CA ALA A 235 -17.79 8.64 -3.79
C ALA A 235 -17.64 9.04 -2.31
N LEU A 236 -16.94 8.21 -1.52
CA LEU A 236 -16.55 8.50 -0.14
C LEU A 236 -15.26 9.31 -0.02
N GLY A 237 -14.60 9.63 -1.14
CA GLY A 237 -13.34 10.35 -1.18
C GLY A 237 -12.13 9.51 -0.78
N LEU A 238 -12.24 8.18 -0.85
CA LEU A 238 -11.20 7.22 -0.48
C LEU A 238 -10.45 6.72 -1.71
N TRP A 239 -9.13 6.59 -1.61
CA TRP A 239 -8.36 5.75 -2.54
C TRP A 239 -8.63 4.27 -2.25
N ILE A 240 -8.60 3.39 -3.25
CA ILE A 240 -8.86 1.96 -3.07
C ILE A 240 -7.70 1.09 -3.56
N ARG A 241 -7.35 0.08 -2.76
CA ARG A 241 -6.32 -0.92 -3.07
C ARG A 241 -6.92 -2.33 -3.11
N PHE A 242 -6.40 -3.15 -4.02
CA PHE A 242 -6.64 -4.59 -4.02
C PHE A 242 -5.35 -5.40 -3.97
N TYR A 243 -5.31 -6.41 -3.09
CA TYR A 243 -4.13 -7.26 -2.89
C TYR A 243 -4.45 -8.76 -2.78
N THR A 244 -3.52 -9.65 -3.12
CA THR A 244 -2.40 -9.47 -4.07
C THR A 244 -2.75 -10.23 -5.34
N LEU A 245 -2.56 -9.62 -6.50
CA LEU A 245 -2.97 -10.19 -7.78
C LEU A 245 -1.76 -10.80 -8.47
N ASN A 246 -1.49 -12.08 -8.18
CA ASN A 246 -0.42 -12.84 -8.82
C ASN A 246 -1.00 -13.93 -9.72
N GLY A 247 -0.33 -14.24 -10.82
CA GLY A 247 -0.65 -15.34 -11.72
C GLY A 247 0.63 -15.88 -12.32
N TYR A 248 1.10 -16.99 -11.76
CA TYR A 248 2.33 -17.66 -12.17
C TYR A 248 2.15 -19.17 -12.08
N GLY A 249 2.80 -19.90 -12.98
CA GLY A 249 2.93 -21.35 -12.89
C GLY A 249 3.96 -21.77 -11.84
N PRO A 250 3.96 -23.04 -11.38
CA PRO A 250 4.85 -23.49 -10.31
C PRO A 250 6.35 -23.22 -10.56
N ALA A 251 6.81 -23.31 -11.81
CA ALA A 251 8.21 -23.09 -12.18
C ALA A 251 8.63 -21.60 -12.23
N GLU A 252 7.67 -20.67 -12.12
CA GLU A 252 7.91 -19.22 -12.24
C GLU A 252 7.98 -18.53 -10.88
N SER A 253 7.68 -19.23 -9.78
CA SER A 253 7.68 -18.61 -8.44
C SER A 253 9.07 -18.10 -8.07
N GLN A 254 9.13 -16.81 -7.72
CA GLN A 254 10.34 -16.16 -7.19
C GLN A 254 10.22 -15.95 -5.68
N GLY A 255 9.59 -16.90 -4.98
CA GLY A 255 9.28 -16.79 -3.56
C GLY A 255 7.95 -16.11 -3.25
N TRP A 256 7.13 -15.86 -4.27
CA TRP A 256 5.80 -15.28 -4.12
C TRP A 256 4.86 -16.24 -3.38
N ASP A 257 3.92 -15.67 -2.63
CA ASP A 257 2.96 -16.44 -1.85
C ASP A 257 1.88 -17.07 -2.76
N GLU A 258 1.72 -18.38 -2.64
CA GLU A 258 0.76 -19.17 -3.41
C GLU A 258 -0.69 -18.81 -3.07
N ASP A 259 -0.96 -18.27 -1.87
CA ASP A 259 -2.32 -17.88 -1.47
C ASP A 259 -2.86 -16.69 -2.28
N TYR A 260 -1.97 -15.92 -2.91
CA TYR A 260 -2.30 -14.83 -3.81
C TYR A 260 -2.25 -15.21 -5.31
N ASN A 261 -2.02 -16.48 -5.63
CA ASN A 261 -1.81 -16.92 -7.01
C ASN A 261 -3.12 -17.39 -7.69
N PHE A 262 -3.47 -16.79 -8.82
CA PHE A 262 -4.54 -17.19 -9.73
C PHE A 262 -4.17 -18.43 -10.58
N GLY A 263 -2.93 -18.89 -10.50
CA GLY A 263 -2.43 -20.14 -11.11
C GLY A 263 -1.85 -20.00 -12.52
N SER A 264 -2.05 -18.86 -13.19
CA SER A 264 -1.42 -18.58 -14.49
C SER A 264 -1.40 -17.09 -14.84
N LYS A 265 -0.48 -16.71 -15.74
CA LYS A 265 -0.33 -15.34 -16.23
C LYS A 265 -1.58 -14.86 -16.98
N GLU A 266 -2.21 -15.73 -17.76
CA GLU A 266 -3.42 -15.42 -18.54
C GLU A 266 -4.56 -15.06 -17.59
N ARG A 267 -4.71 -15.80 -16.49
CA ARG A 267 -5.78 -15.58 -15.50
C ARG A 267 -5.60 -14.27 -14.76
N VAL A 268 -4.38 -13.93 -14.32
CA VAL A 268 -4.15 -12.65 -13.64
C VAL A 268 -4.22 -11.45 -14.59
N LEU A 269 -3.81 -11.61 -15.85
CA LEU A 269 -3.82 -10.53 -16.84
C LEU A 269 -5.22 -9.97 -17.07
N LEU A 270 -6.25 -10.82 -17.06
CA LEU A 270 -7.66 -10.38 -17.13
C LEU A 270 -8.03 -9.46 -15.98
N ARG A 271 -7.56 -9.77 -14.76
CA ARG A 271 -7.89 -9.04 -13.52
C ARG A 271 -7.08 -7.77 -13.38
N TRP A 272 -5.82 -7.78 -13.79
CA TRP A 272 -5.04 -6.56 -13.94
C TRP A 272 -5.71 -5.60 -14.94
N ARG A 273 -6.15 -6.08 -16.10
CA ARG A 273 -6.88 -5.26 -17.07
C ARG A 273 -8.19 -4.73 -16.48
N ALA A 274 -8.93 -5.55 -15.75
CA ALA A 274 -10.16 -5.13 -15.09
C ALA A 274 -9.89 -4.04 -14.03
N ALA A 275 -8.88 -4.20 -13.19
CA ALA A 275 -8.49 -3.20 -12.18
C ALA A 275 -8.05 -1.87 -12.81
N LEU A 276 -7.26 -1.94 -13.89
CA LEU A 276 -6.89 -0.77 -14.69
C LEU A 276 -8.12 -0.08 -15.31
N GLU A 277 -9.13 -0.84 -15.74
CA GLU A 277 -10.36 -0.31 -16.34
C GLU A 277 -11.31 0.31 -15.33
N ALA A 278 -11.46 -0.34 -14.18
CA ALA A 278 -12.33 0.13 -13.11
C ALA A 278 -11.77 1.37 -12.40
N GLY A 279 -10.50 1.74 -12.64
CA GLY A 279 -9.88 2.90 -11.99
C GLY A 279 -9.42 2.63 -10.56
N VAL A 280 -9.07 1.38 -10.23
CA VAL A 280 -8.46 1.03 -8.93
C VAL A 280 -7.22 1.89 -8.69
N ASP A 281 -7.07 2.52 -7.53
CA ASP A 281 -5.93 3.41 -7.29
C ASP A 281 -4.61 2.65 -7.12
N PHE A 282 -4.64 1.50 -6.44
CA PHE A 282 -3.46 0.66 -6.17
C PHE A 282 -3.72 -0.82 -6.46
N VAL A 283 -2.95 -1.39 -7.39
CA VAL A 283 -3.00 -2.82 -7.70
C VAL A 283 -1.76 -3.50 -7.16
N ALA A 284 -1.91 -4.22 -6.05
CA ALA A 284 -0.81 -4.92 -5.43
C ALA A 284 -0.53 -6.25 -6.13
N THR A 285 0.72 -6.47 -6.49
CA THR A 285 1.21 -7.70 -7.12
C THR A 285 2.68 -7.88 -6.79
N ASP A 286 3.16 -9.12 -6.71
CA ASP A 286 4.58 -9.44 -6.64
C ASP A 286 5.24 -9.51 -8.03
N GLN A 287 4.46 -9.51 -9.11
CA GLN A 287 4.90 -9.57 -10.50
C GLN A 287 5.03 -8.17 -11.12
N TYR A 288 5.79 -7.30 -10.46
CA TYR A 288 5.89 -5.86 -10.72
C TYR A 288 6.10 -5.53 -12.21
N GLU A 289 7.10 -6.15 -12.83
CA GLU A 289 7.52 -5.85 -14.20
C GLU A 289 6.49 -6.34 -15.23
N ALA A 290 5.84 -7.47 -14.95
CA ALA A 290 4.80 -8.01 -15.81
C ALA A 290 3.55 -7.13 -15.77
N PHE A 291 3.15 -6.66 -14.58
CA PHE A 291 2.05 -5.70 -14.44
C PHE A 291 2.38 -4.37 -15.10
N ALA A 292 3.57 -3.82 -14.88
CA ALA A 292 4.01 -2.57 -15.49
C ALA A 292 3.99 -2.64 -17.02
N SER A 293 4.45 -3.76 -17.59
CA SER A 293 4.38 -4.03 -19.03
C SER A 293 2.94 -4.11 -19.54
N ALA A 294 2.05 -4.79 -18.82
CA ALA A 294 0.63 -4.89 -19.16
C ALA A 294 -0.09 -3.52 -19.11
N LYS A 295 0.23 -2.70 -18.10
CA LYS A 295 -0.28 -1.33 -17.96
C LYS A 295 0.20 -0.44 -19.11
N ALA A 296 1.48 -0.49 -19.47
CA ALA A 296 2.03 0.28 -20.58
C ALA A 296 1.39 -0.10 -21.94
N ALA A 297 1.17 -1.40 -22.18
CA ALA A 297 0.51 -1.89 -23.39
C ALA A 297 -0.94 -1.39 -23.54
N ARG A 298 -1.65 -1.12 -22.42
CA ARG A 298 -3.00 -0.54 -22.44
C ARG A 298 -2.99 0.97 -22.75
N LEU A 299 -1.94 1.68 -22.32
CA LEU A 299 -1.83 3.14 -22.49
C LEU A 299 -1.33 3.53 -23.89
N THR A 300 -0.95 2.55 -24.72
CA THR A 300 -0.57 2.76 -26.11
C THR A 300 -1.83 2.62 -26.98
N PRO A 301 -2.20 3.63 -27.80
CA PRO A 301 -3.42 3.61 -28.62
C PRO A 301 -3.44 2.51 -29.68
#